data_AF-A0A3E3DLU2-F1
#
_entry.id   AF-A0A3E3DLU2-F1
#
_cell.length_a   1.000
_cell.length_b   1.000
_cell.length_c   1.000
_cell.angle_alpha   90.00
_cell.angle_beta   90.00
_cell.angle_gamma   90.00
#
_symmetry.space_group_name_H-M   'P 1'
#
loop_
_entity.id
_entity.type
_entity.pdbx_description
1 polymer ?
#
loop_
_entity_poly.entity_id
_entity_poly.type
_entity_poly.pdbx_seq_one_letter_code
_entity_poly.pdbx_strand_id
1 'polypeptide(L)'
;MRDSYNPEGYHCLIIAILMGVNAREARFLYEHGLNNPISQKILKKKYPKIVRVSTRKERKEVIQQLRSEGYSIEAIADILNCDHSTVKRNSKLKRRFTS
;
A
#
# COMPACT_ATOMS: atom_id res chain seq x y z
N MET A 1 4.50 39.80 -8.86
CA MET A 1 4.87 38.82 -7.82
C MET A 1 5.69 37.74 -8.52
N ARG A 2 6.99 37.60 -8.20
CA ARG A 2 7.73 36.44 -8.70
C ARG A 2 7.25 35.25 -7.89
N ASP A 3 6.61 34.30 -8.55
CA ASP A 3 6.33 33.00 -7.97
C ASP A 3 7.66 32.48 -7.40
N SER A 4 7.71 32.35 -6.07
CA SER A 4 8.86 31.83 -5.37
C SER A 4 9.04 30.38 -5.83
N TYR A 5 10.04 30.15 -6.67
CA TYR A 5 10.39 28.82 -7.16
C TYR A 5 10.70 27.93 -5.94
N ASN A 6 9.81 26.98 -5.64
CA ASN A 6 9.97 26.03 -4.55
C ASN A 6 10.48 24.69 -5.11
N PRO A 7 11.80 24.49 -5.28
CA PRO A 7 12.36 23.28 -5.87
C PRO A 7 11.94 22.03 -5.10
N GLU A 8 11.87 22.10 -3.77
CA GLU A 8 11.48 20.97 -2.92
C GLU A 8 10.06 20.49 -3.22
N GLY A 9 9.14 21.44 -3.39
CA GLY A 9 7.75 21.15 -3.77
C GLY A 9 7.66 20.44 -5.13
N TYR A 10 8.43 20.91 -6.12
CA TYR A 10 8.51 20.27 -7.44
C TYR A 10 9.10 18.86 -7.37
N HIS A 11 10.17 18.66 -6.58
CA HIS A 11 10.73 17.32 -6.37
C HIS A 11 9.74 16.37 -5.70
N CYS A 12 9.04 16.82 -4.65
CA CYS A 12 8.00 16.03 -4.01
C CYS A 12 6.86 15.68 -4.98
N LEU A 13 6.48 16.61 -5.86
CA LEU A 13 5.45 16.35 -6.88
C LEU A 13 5.91 15.28 -7.88
N ILE A 14 7.15 15.38 -8.38
CA ILE A 14 7.73 14.39 -9.30
C ILE A 14 7.79 13.01 -8.62
N ILE A 15 8.24 12.94 -7.36
CA ILE A 15 8.27 11.70 -6.59
C ILE A 15 6.87 11.11 -6.43
N ALA A 16 5.86 11.93 -6.11
CA ALA A 16 4.48 11.48 -5.94
C ALA A 16 3.95 10.81 -7.22
N ILE A 17 4.19 11.43 -8.38
CA ILE A 17 3.75 10.93 -9.69
C ILE A 17 4.50 9.64 -10.04
N LEU A 18 5.84 9.67 -10.00
CA LEU A 18 6.67 8.53 -10.45
C LEU A 18 6.52 7.31 -9.54
N MET A 19 6.40 7.52 -8.23
CA MET A 19 6.32 6.44 -7.24
C MET A 19 4.88 6.07 -6.85
N GLY A 20 3.87 6.77 -7.39
CA GLY A 20 2.46 6.53 -7.09
C GLY A 20 2.07 6.74 -5.61
N VAL A 21 2.77 7.63 -4.90
CA VAL A 21 2.59 7.90 -3.46
C VAL A 21 1.86 9.23 -3.23
N ASN A 22 1.25 9.39 -2.05
CA ASN A 22 0.62 10.67 -1.71
C ASN A 22 1.66 11.75 -1.37
N ALA A 23 1.24 13.02 -1.26
CA ALA A 23 2.16 14.13 -1.02
C ALA A 23 2.98 14.00 0.28
N ARG A 24 2.40 13.43 1.34
CA ARG A 24 3.08 13.20 2.62
C ARG A 24 4.17 12.14 2.49
N GLU A 25 3.84 11.03 1.85
CA GLU A 25 4.79 9.95 1.54
C GLU A 25 5.90 10.45 0.60
N ALA A 26 5.57 11.22 -0.42
CA ALA A 26 6.53 11.80 -1.34
C ALA A 26 7.52 12.72 -0.63
N ARG A 27 7.02 13.58 0.27
CA ARG A 27 7.86 14.42 1.12
C ARG A 27 8.77 13.60 2.02
N PHE A 28 8.24 12.53 2.62
CA PHE A 28 9.05 11.62 3.42
C PHE A 28 10.18 10.97 2.60
N LEU A 29 9.86 10.48 1.39
CA LEU A 29 10.84 9.89 0.47
C LEU A 29 11.90 10.90 0.03
N TYR A 30 11.50 12.16 -0.22
CA TYR A 30 12.42 13.24 -0.55
C TYR A 30 13.40 13.52 0.59
N GLU A 31 12.90 13.64 1.83
CA GLU A 31 13.71 13.98 3.00
C GLU A 31 14.63 12.84 3.46
N HIS A 32 14.19 11.58 3.36
CA HIS A 32 14.87 10.43 3.96
C HIS A 32 15.53 9.49 2.95
N GLY A 33 15.28 9.69 1.66
CA GLY A 33 15.74 8.83 0.58
C GLY A 33 15.11 7.44 0.58
N LEU A 34 15.41 6.66 -0.45
CA LEU A 34 14.77 5.35 -0.69
C LEU A 34 15.32 4.22 0.20
N ASN A 35 16.54 4.39 0.73
CA ASN A 35 17.21 3.39 1.57
C ASN A 35 16.74 3.41 3.03
N ASN A 36 15.93 4.40 3.42
CA ASN A 36 15.35 4.45 4.76
C ASN A 36 14.33 3.29 4.97
N PRO A 37 14.31 2.63 6.14
CA PRO A 37 13.40 1.51 6.40
C PRO A 37 11.91 1.84 6.23
N ILE A 38 11.50 3.07 6.54
CA ILE A 38 10.12 3.54 6.37
C ILE A 38 9.83 3.79 4.89
N SER A 39 10.76 4.40 4.16
CA SER A 39 10.66 4.56 2.70
C SER A 39 10.47 3.21 2.00
N GLN A 40 11.25 2.19 2.38
CA GLN A 40 11.07 0.85 1.84
C GLN A 40 9.71 0.24 2.19
N LYS A 41 9.16 0.51 3.39
CA LYS A 41 7.80 0.07 3.76
C LYS A 41 6.73 0.73 2.90
N ILE A 42 6.84 2.04 2.64
CA ILE A 42 5.93 2.77 1.76
C ILE A 42 5.94 2.14 0.36
N LEU A 43 7.13 1.95 -0.21
CA LEU A 43 7.28 1.40 -1.55
C LEU A 43 6.82 -0.06 -1.67
N LYS A 44 7.10 -0.90 -0.67
CA LYS A 44 6.61 -2.29 -0.63
C LYS A 44 5.08 -2.36 -0.63
N LYS A 45 4.41 -1.40 0.03
CA LYS A 45 2.94 -1.31 0.02
C LYS A 45 2.39 -0.87 -1.33
N LYS A 46 3.11 0.01 -2.04
CA LYS A 46 2.71 0.51 -3.37
C LYS A 46 2.96 -0.48 -4.50
N TYR A 47 4.06 -1.22 -4.41
CA TYR A 47 4.46 -2.21 -5.41
C TYR A 47 4.59 -3.57 -4.74
N PRO A 48 3.46 -4.18 -4.36
CA PRO A 48 3.52 -5.41 -3.61
C PRO A 48 3.91 -6.58 -4.53
N LYS A 49 4.64 -7.55 -3.97
CA LYS A 49 4.98 -8.77 -4.70
C LYS A 49 3.76 -9.68 -4.79
N ILE A 50 3.52 -10.26 -5.96
CA ILE A 50 2.44 -11.23 -6.16
C ILE A 50 2.74 -12.48 -5.31
N VAL A 51 1.76 -12.89 -4.52
CA VAL A 51 1.81 -14.10 -3.70
C VAL A 51 0.89 -15.15 -4.33
N ARG A 52 1.46 -16.29 -4.71
CA ARG A 52 0.68 -17.45 -5.16
C ARG A 52 0.20 -18.24 -3.95
N VAL A 53 -1.10 -18.47 -3.88
CA VAL A 53 -1.73 -19.31 -2.85
C VAL A 53 -2.44 -20.48 -3.51
N SER A 54 -2.23 -21.68 -3.00
CA SER A 54 -2.67 -22.93 -3.63
C SER A 54 -4.01 -23.41 -3.06
N THR A 55 -4.27 -23.13 -1.78
CA THR A 55 -5.50 -23.58 -1.10
C THR A 55 -6.39 -22.42 -0.65
N ARG A 56 -7.67 -22.73 -0.42
CA ARG A 56 -8.63 -21.77 0.16
C ARG A 56 -8.26 -21.36 1.59
N LYS A 57 -7.69 -22.28 2.37
CA LYS A 57 -7.26 -22.02 3.75
C LYS A 57 -6.11 -21.01 3.79
N GLU A 58 -5.05 -21.26 3.01
CA GLU A 58 -3.91 -20.34 2.87
C GLU A 58 -4.36 -18.97 2.40
N ARG A 59 -5.22 -18.91 1.36
CA ARG A 59 -5.74 -17.63 0.85
C ARG A 59 -6.40 -16.81 1.95
N LYS A 60 -7.21 -17.45 2.80
CA LYS A 60 -7.91 -16.77 3.89
C LYS A 60 -6.95 -16.28 4.98
N GLU A 61 -5.95 -17.07 5.33
CA GLU A 61 -4.90 -16.68 6.30
C GLU A 61 -4.08 -15.49 5.78
N VAL A 62 -3.65 -15.54 4.52
CA VAL A 62 -2.92 -14.45 3.87
C VAL A 62 -3.76 -13.17 3.81
N ILE A 63 -5.05 -13.26 3.45
CA ILE A 63 -5.96 -12.11 3.45
C ILE A 63 -6.10 -11.50 4.85
N GLN A 64 -6.22 -12.33 5.90
CA GLN A 64 -6.32 -11.84 7.28
C GLN A 64 -5.04 -11.13 7.73
N GLN A 65 -3.88 -11.70 7.40
CA GLN A 65 -2.57 -11.12 7.71
C GLN A 65 -2.36 -9.78 6.99
N LEU A 66 -2.65 -9.70 5.68
CA LEU A 66 -2.50 -8.44 4.95
C LEU A 66 -3.47 -7.36 5.46
N ARG A 67 -4.67 -7.75 5.92
CA ARG A 67 -5.61 -6.82 6.56
C ARG A 67 -5.08 -6.29 7.90
N SER A 68 -4.46 -7.13 8.72
CA SER A 68 -3.87 -6.70 10.01
C SER A 68 -2.65 -5.78 9.80
N GLU A 69 -1.94 -5.92 8.69
CA GLU A 69 -0.86 -5.02 8.26
C GLU A 69 -1.35 -3.71 7.62
N GLY A 70 -2.68 -3.56 7.48
CA GLY A 70 -3.34 -2.35 7.00
C GLY A 70 -3.38 -2.21 5.48
N TYR A 71 -3.24 -3.30 4.72
CA TYR A 71 -3.46 -3.27 3.27
C TYR A 71 -4.96 -3.10 2.94
N SER A 72 -5.23 -2.32 1.90
CA SER A 72 -6.59 -2.15 1.39
C SER A 72 -7.07 -3.40 0.65
N ILE A 73 -8.37 -3.48 0.34
CA ILE A 73 -8.93 -4.65 -0.35
C ILE A 73 -8.35 -4.76 -1.76
N GLU A 74 -8.15 -3.61 -2.41
CA GLU A 74 -7.59 -3.44 -3.73
C GLU A 74 -6.14 -3.95 -3.76
N ALA A 75 -5.30 -3.49 -2.82
CA ALA A 75 -3.92 -3.95 -2.74
C ALA A 75 -3.80 -5.46 -2.48
N ILE A 76 -4.70 -6.04 -1.68
CA ILE A 76 -4.73 -7.49 -1.42
C ILE A 76 -5.15 -8.26 -2.67
N ALA A 77 -6.09 -7.71 -3.45
CA ALA A 77 -6.54 -8.30 -4.70
C ALA A 77 -5.40 -8.36 -5.72
N ASP A 78 -4.62 -7.27 -5.84
CA ASP A 78 -3.42 -7.19 -6.66
C ASP A 78 -2.35 -8.20 -6.20
N ILE A 79 -2.08 -8.28 -4.88
CA ILE A 79 -1.13 -9.23 -4.29
C ILE A 79 -1.48 -10.68 -4.66
N LEU A 80 -2.76 -11.04 -4.54
CA LEU A 80 -3.22 -12.41 -4.77
C LEU A 80 -3.60 -12.67 -6.23
N ASN A 81 -3.43 -11.68 -7.10
CA ASN A 81 -3.88 -11.69 -8.49
C ASN A 81 -5.32 -12.24 -8.63
N CYS A 82 -6.26 -11.65 -7.90
CA CYS A 82 -7.64 -12.10 -7.84
C CYS A 82 -8.63 -10.95 -7.73
N ASP A 83 -9.92 -11.20 -7.96
CA ASP A 83 -10.95 -10.16 -7.92
C ASP A 83 -11.26 -9.65 -6.49
N HIS A 84 -11.66 -8.38 -6.36
CA HIS A 84 -12.03 -7.73 -5.09
C HIS A 84 -13.12 -8.51 -4.33
N SER A 85 -14.08 -9.11 -5.05
CA SER A 85 -15.14 -9.92 -4.45
C SER A 85 -14.59 -11.19 -3.80
N THR A 86 -13.49 -11.75 -4.32
CA THR A 86 -12.80 -12.91 -3.73
C THR A 86 -12.17 -12.53 -2.40
N VAL A 87 -11.51 -11.38 -2.34
CA VAL A 87 -10.96 -10.84 -1.08
C VAL A 87 -12.10 -10.65 -0.08
N LYS A 88 -13.17 -9.93 -0.44
CA LYS A 88 -14.32 -9.67 0.43
C LYS A 88 -14.98 -10.96 0.95
N ARG A 89 -15.16 -11.98 0.11
CA ARG A 89 -15.74 -13.28 0.52
C ARG A 89 -14.88 -13.98 1.58
N ASN A 90 -13.55 -13.89 1.46
CA ASN A 90 -12.62 -14.52 2.40
C ASN A 90 -12.31 -13.64 3.62
N SER A 91 -12.53 -12.33 3.54
CA SER A 91 -12.46 -11.40 4.68
C SER A 91 -13.65 -11.49 5.64
N LYS A 92 -14.76 -12.14 5.25
CA LYS A 92 -15.91 -12.39 6.12
C LYS A 92 -15.55 -13.45 7.17
N LEU A 93 -14.85 -13.07 8.23
CA LEU A 93 -14.87 -13.80 9.50
C LEU A 93 -14.50 -12.90 10.67
N LYS A 94 -15.44 -12.88 11.64
CA LYS A 94 -15.57 -12.08 12.86
C LYS A 94 -15.59 -10.56 12.65
N ARG A 95 -16.77 -10.05 12.23
CA ARG A 95 -17.23 -8.77 12.79
C ARG A 95 -17.26 -8.95 14.31
N ARG A 96 -16.26 -8.43 15.03
CA ARG A 96 -16.44 -8.10 16.45
C ARG A 96 -17.46 -6.97 16.48
N PHE A 97 -18.74 -7.32 16.64
CA PHE A 97 -19.67 -6.41 17.27
C PHE A 97 -19.16 -6.26 18.70
N THR A 98 -18.62 -5.10 19.03
CA THR A 98 -18.51 -4.66 20.41
C THR A 98 -19.75 -3.81 20.66
N SER A 99 -20.62 -4.32 21.54
CA SER A 99 -21.71 -3.58 22.18
C SER A 99 -21.18 -2.39 22.96
#